data_AF-A0A6B3GW77-F1
#
_entry.id   AF-A0A6B3GW77-F1
#
_cell.length_a   1.000
_cell.length_b   1.000
_cell.length_c   1.000
_cell.angle_alpha   90.00
_cell.angle_beta   90.00
_cell.angle_gamma   90.00
#
_symmetry.space_group_name_H-M   'P 1'
#
loop_
_entity.id
_entity.type
_entity.pdbx_description
1 polymer ?
#
loop_
_entity_poly.entity_id
_entity_poly.type
_entity_poly.pdbx_seq_one_letter_code
_entity_poly.pdbx_strand_id
1 'polypeptide(L)'
;GKAHGSALGDDEVAATKKLLGFDPDADFTVEDDVLEHARAVVERGASAHRAWEPRYQVWRAAHPERAALLDRLREQKLPEGWTDSLPVFDADPKGIATRKASGDVLTALAPVLPELWGGSADLAGSNNTTMEGEPSFVPESKQTGEF
;
A
#
# COMPACT_ATOMS: atom_id res chain seq x y z
N GLY A 1 19.83 -23.09 16.15
CA GLY A 1 20.84 -22.36 15.34
C GLY A 1 20.87 -22.85 13.91
N LYS A 2 21.37 -24.07 13.67
CA LYS A 2 21.60 -24.61 12.32
C LYS A 2 20.34 -24.77 11.44
N ALA A 3 19.18 -25.04 12.03
CA ALA A 3 17.91 -25.20 11.30
C ALA A 3 17.35 -23.91 10.67
N HIS A 4 17.84 -22.72 11.05
CA HIS A 4 17.25 -21.45 10.59
C HIS A 4 17.63 -21.09 9.15
N GLY A 5 18.88 -21.31 8.75
CA GLY A 5 19.43 -20.78 7.49
C GLY A 5 20.30 -21.78 6.74
N SER A 6 20.11 -23.08 6.96
CA SER A 6 20.88 -24.12 6.29
C SER A 6 19.99 -25.34 6.04
N ALA A 7 20.30 -26.08 4.98
CA ALA A 7 19.64 -27.35 4.71
C ALA A 7 19.78 -28.28 5.92
N LEU A 8 18.71 -29.00 6.24
CA LEU A 8 18.68 -29.89 7.40
C LEU A 8 19.62 -31.09 7.22
N GLY A 9 19.89 -31.48 5.97
CA GLY A 9 20.64 -32.67 5.60
C GLY A 9 19.73 -33.89 5.43
N ASP A 10 20.12 -34.82 4.57
CA ASP A 10 19.27 -35.92 4.12
C ASP A 10 18.78 -36.81 5.28
N ASP A 11 19.65 -37.10 6.25
CA ASP A 11 19.32 -37.88 7.44
C ASP A 11 18.21 -37.21 8.28
N GLU A 12 18.31 -35.89 8.47
CA GLU A 12 17.37 -35.13 9.28
C GLU A 12 16.01 -34.97 8.56
N VAL A 13 16.04 -34.80 7.23
CA VAL A 13 14.84 -34.76 6.39
C VAL A 13 14.11 -36.12 6.42
N ALA A 14 14.84 -37.22 6.22
CA ALA A 14 14.28 -38.57 6.26
C ALA A 14 13.72 -38.92 7.65
N ALA A 15 14.40 -38.54 8.73
CA ALA A 15 13.92 -38.72 10.10
C ALA A 15 12.62 -37.94 10.37
N THR A 16 12.54 -36.69 9.89
CA THR A 16 11.34 -35.85 10.01
C THR A 16 10.17 -36.44 9.21
N LYS A 17 10.40 -36.85 7.96
CA LYS A 17 9.37 -37.50 7.12
C LYS A 17 8.79 -38.73 7.83
N LYS A 18 9.63 -39.62 8.34
CA LYS A 18 9.20 -40.80 9.12
C LYS A 18 8.35 -40.44 10.35
N LEU A 19 8.77 -39.42 11.10
CA LEU A 19 8.03 -38.95 12.29
C LEU A 19 6.62 -38.44 11.94
N LEU A 20 6.47 -37.81 10.77
CA LEU A 20 5.20 -37.26 10.28
C LEU A 20 4.36 -38.26 9.48
N GLY A 21 4.86 -39.49 9.27
CA GLY A 21 4.17 -40.53 8.49
C GLY A 21 4.35 -40.43 6.97
N PHE A 22 5.34 -39.68 6.50
CA PHE A 22 5.68 -39.53 5.08
C PHE A 22 6.70 -40.59 4.63
N ASP A 23 6.72 -40.89 3.33
CA ASP A 23 7.77 -41.69 2.69
C ASP A 23 9.12 -40.93 2.73
N PRO A 24 10.14 -41.43 3.45
CA PRO A 24 11.44 -40.77 3.54
C PRO A 24 12.17 -40.61 2.20
N ASP A 25 11.88 -41.49 1.23
CA ASP A 25 12.59 -41.57 -0.05
C ASP A 25 11.91 -40.74 -1.16
N ALA A 26 10.72 -40.21 -0.90
CA ALA A 26 9.97 -39.37 -1.84
C ALA A 26 10.16 -37.88 -1.53
N ASP A 27 10.41 -37.07 -2.57
CA ASP A 27 10.57 -35.61 -2.46
C ASP A 27 9.40 -34.87 -3.11
N PHE A 28 9.05 -33.72 -2.52
CA PHE A 28 7.95 -32.85 -2.98
C PHE A 28 6.59 -33.56 -3.09
N THR A 29 6.39 -34.62 -2.31
CA THR A 29 5.09 -35.30 -2.21
C THR A 29 4.02 -34.33 -1.73
N VAL A 30 2.91 -34.30 -2.45
CA VAL A 30 1.69 -33.60 -2.06
C VAL A 30 0.55 -34.58 -2.25
N GLU A 31 -0.11 -34.96 -1.17
CA GLU A 31 -1.26 -35.85 -1.23
C GLU A 31 -2.45 -35.15 -1.91
N ASP A 32 -3.22 -35.93 -2.68
CA ASP A 32 -4.33 -35.40 -3.47
C ASP A 32 -5.41 -34.75 -2.59
N ASP A 33 -5.67 -35.29 -1.40
CA ASP A 33 -6.67 -34.77 -0.46
C ASP A 33 -6.22 -33.45 0.19
N VAL A 34 -4.93 -33.32 0.51
CA VAL A 34 -4.32 -32.06 0.98
C VAL A 34 -4.43 -31.00 -0.12
N LEU A 35 -4.11 -31.36 -1.36
CA LEU A 35 -4.20 -30.43 -2.49
C LEU A 35 -5.64 -30.02 -2.78
N GLU A 36 -6.60 -30.95 -2.74
CA GLU A 36 -8.02 -30.69 -2.90
C GLU A 36 -8.52 -29.72 -1.81
N HIS A 37 -8.21 -30.02 -0.54
CA HIS A 37 -8.58 -29.16 0.59
C HIS A 37 -8.00 -27.75 0.44
N ALA A 38 -6.71 -27.64 0.10
CA ALA A 38 -6.05 -26.36 -0.10
C ALA A 38 -6.69 -25.57 -1.24
N ARG A 39 -6.97 -26.24 -2.38
CA ARG A 39 -7.59 -25.62 -3.56
C ARG A 39 -9.03 -25.17 -3.34
N ALA A 40 -9.73 -25.67 -2.32
CA ALA A 40 -11.04 -25.15 -1.94
C ALA A 40 -11.01 -23.64 -1.61
N VAL A 41 -9.83 -23.05 -1.34
CA VAL A 41 -9.67 -21.59 -1.19
C VAL A 41 -10.07 -20.82 -2.45
N VAL A 42 -9.90 -21.41 -3.64
CA VAL A 42 -10.24 -20.78 -4.92
C VAL A 42 -11.74 -20.48 -4.96
N GLU A 43 -12.56 -21.48 -4.66
CA GLU A 43 -14.02 -21.31 -4.67
C GLU A 43 -14.50 -20.40 -3.52
N ARG A 44 -13.91 -20.51 -2.33
CA ARG A 44 -14.22 -19.59 -1.22
C ARG A 44 -13.93 -18.14 -1.60
N GLY A 45 -12.78 -17.87 -2.21
CA GLY A 45 -12.39 -16.54 -2.69
C GLY A 45 -13.30 -16.04 -3.81
N ALA A 46 -13.62 -16.88 -4.79
CA ALA A 46 -14.53 -16.54 -5.87
C ALA A 46 -15.94 -16.23 -5.37
N SER A 47 -16.45 -17.02 -4.42
CA SER A 47 -17.74 -16.76 -3.76
C SER A 47 -17.74 -15.45 -2.97
N ALA A 48 -16.70 -15.17 -2.20
CA ALA A 48 -16.57 -13.90 -1.47
C ALA A 48 -16.54 -12.69 -2.42
N HIS A 49 -15.82 -12.81 -3.54
CA HIS A 49 -15.77 -11.77 -4.58
C HIS A 49 -17.15 -11.58 -5.22
N ARG A 50 -17.83 -12.65 -5.65
CA ARG A 50 -19.19 -12.56 -6.22
C ARG A 50 -20.20 -11.93 -5.25
N ALA A 51 -20.05 -12.14 -3.94
CA ALA A 51 -20.89 -11.50 -2.93
C ALA A 51 -20.52 -10.03 -2.63
N TRP A 52 -19.27 -9.64 -2.91
CA TRP A 52 -18.79 -8.27 -2.76
C TRP A 52 -19.13 -7.40 -3.99
N GLU A 53 -19.04 -7.96 -5.19
CA GLU A 53 -19.15 -7.23 -6.45
C GLU A 53 -20.46 -6.40 -6.59
N PRO A 54 -21.66 -6.91 -6.24
CA PRO A 54 -22.88 -6.10 -6.31
C PRO A 54 -22.84 -4.87 -5.39
N ARG A 55 -22.24 -5.01 -4.19
CA ARG A 55 -22.09 -3.89 -3.24
C ARG A 55 -21.11 -2.85 -3.76
N TYR A 56 -20.03 -3.32 -4.40
CA TYR A 56 -19.08 -2.45 -5.07
C TYR A 56 -19.73 -1.67 -6.21
N GLN A 57 -20.54 -2.32 -7.05
CA GLN A 57 -21.25 -1.65 -8.14
C GLN A 57 -22.27 -0.61 -7.65
N VAL A 58 -23.00 -0.91 -6.56
CA VAL A 58 -23.88 0.09 -5.91
C VAL A 58 -23.07 1.29 -5.41
N TRP A 59 -21.94 1.06 -4.74
CA TRP A 59 -21.05 2.14 -4.29
C TRP A 59 -20.53 2.98 -5.47
N ARG A 60 -20.11 2.33 -6.56
CA ARG A 60 -19.62 3.03 -7.76
C ARG A 60 -20.69 3.93 -8.37
N ALA A 61 -21.91 3.42 -8.52
CA ALA A 61 -23.03 4.19 -9.05
C ALA A 61 -23.43 5.35 -8.13
N ALA A 62 -23.35 5.17 -6.81
CA ALA A 62 -23.65 6.21 -5.82
C ALA A 62 -22.54 7.26 -5.66
N HIS A 63 -21.31 6.96 -6.06
CA HIS A 63 -20.14 7.84 -5.92
C HIS A 63 -19.30 7.91 -7.21
N PRO A 64 -19.87 8.42 -8.32
CA PRO A 64 -19.21 8.39 -9.63
C PRO A 64 -17.85 9.11 -9.64
N GLU A 65 -17.70 10.22 -8.92
CA GLU A 65 -16.43 10.95 -8.81
C GLU A 65 -15.35 10.13 -8.08
N ARG A 66 -15.69 9.48 -6.96
CA ARG A 66 -14.75 8.62 -6.21
C ARG A 66 -14.43 7.34 -6.97
N ALA A 67 -15.38 6.81 -7.74
CA ALA A 67 -15.15 5.67 -8.62
C ALA A 67 -14.17 6.02 -9.74
N ALA A 68 -14.34 7.19 -10.39
CA ALA A 68 -13.40 7.68 -11.40
C ALA A 68 -12.00 7.93 -10.82
N LEU A 69 -11.91 8.49 -9.61
CA LEU A 69 -10.65 8.58 -8.87
C LEU A 69 -10.01 7.20 -8.69
N LEU A 70 -10.75 6.22 -8.14
CA LEU A 70 -10.23 4.87 -7.94
C LEU A 70 -9.73 4.23 -9.24
N ASP A 71 -10.44 4.41 -10.35
CA ASP A 71 -10.04 3.88 -11.65
C ASP A 71 -8.73 4.52 -12.13
N ARG A 72 -8.63 5.86 -12.05
CA ARG A 72 -7.41 6.60 -12.38
C ARG A 72 -6.20 6.12 -11.58
N LEU A 73 -6.38 5.85 -10.28
CA LEU A 73 -5.31 5.34 -9.40
C LEU A 73 -4.89 3.92 -9.77
N ARG A 74 -5.84 3.04 -10.10
CA ARG A 74 -5.55 1.67 -10.56
C ARG A 74 -4.78 1.64 -11.87
N GLU A 75 -5.06 2.61 -12.75
CA GLU A 75 -4.34 2.81 -14.01
C GLU A 75 -3.00 3.54 -13.84
N GLN A 76 -2.65 3.94 -12.60
CA GLN A 76 -1.43 4.68 -12.29
C GLN A 76 -1.28 5.99 -13.09
N LYS A 77 -2.40 6.70 -13.29
CA LYS A 77 -2.44 7.99 -13.99
C LYS A 77 -2.58 9.15 -13.01
N LEU A 78 -2.00 10.29 -13.33
CA LEU A 78 -2.22 11.56 -12.63
C LEU A 78 -3.34 12.36 -13.32
N PRO A 79 -4.00 13.29 -12.61
CA PRO A 79 -4.96 14.21 -13.22
C PRO A 79 -4.30 15.02 -14.34
N GLU A 80 -5.04 15.32 -15.40
CA GLU A 80 -4.57 16.24 -16.43
C GLU A 80 -4.33 17.63 -15.81
N GLY A 81 -3.25 18.31 -16.23
CA GLY A 81 -2.91 19.64 -15.72
C GLY A 81 -2.40 19.69 -14.28
N TRP A 82 -2.14 18.55 -13.61
CA TRP A 82 -1.64 18.56 -12.22
C TRP A 82 -0.35 19.38 -12.05
N THR A 83 0.48 19.47 -13.10
CA THR A 83 1.71 20.27 -13.11
C THR A 83 1.46 21.77 -13.14
N ASP A 84 0.27 22.22 -13.53
CA ASP A 84 -0.07 23.65 -13.61
C ASP A 84 -0.17 24.26 -12.20
N SER A 85 -0.33 23.42 -11.18
CA SER A 85 -0.27 23.81 -9.77
C SER A 85 1.14 23.99 -9.25
N LEU A 86 2.18 23.57 -10.00
CA LEU A 86 3.55 23.67 -9.50
C LEU A 86 4.00 25.14 -9.40
N PRO A 87 4.55 25.57 -8.26
CA PRO A 87 5.07 26.92 -8.12
C PRO A 87 6.28 27.14 -9.03
N VAL A 88 6.36 28.34 -9.60
CA VAL A 88 7.56 28.84 -10.27
C VAL A 88 8.36 29.66 -9.27
N PHE A 89 9.65 29.36 -9.15
CA PHE A 89 10.56 30.08 -8.27
C PHE A 89 11.47 30.98 -9.11
N ASP A 90 11.25 32.29 -9.04
CA ASP A 90 12.09 33.27 -9.72
C ASP A 90 13.51 33.29 -9.13
N ALA A 91 14.48 33.71 -9.94
CA ALA A 91 15.86 33.84 -9.51
C ALA A 91 16.00 34.95 -8.45
N ASP A 92 16.31 34.56 -7.21
CA ASP A 92 16.59 35.47 -6.10
C ASP A 92 18.06 35.30 -5.66
N PRO A 93 18.86 36.37 -5.54
CA PRO A 93 20.23 36.31 -5.01
C PRO A 93 20.37 35.69 -3.61
N LYS A 94 19.33 35.77 -2.76
CA LYS A 94 19.27 35.09 -1.46
C LYS A 94 18.98 33.59 -1.59
N GLY A 95 18.37 33.19 -2.70
CA GLY A 95 17.92 31.83 -2.98
C GLY A 95 16.79 31.36 -2.08
N ILE A 96 16.30 30.15 -2.36
CA ILE A 96 15.36 29.40 -1.52
C ILE A 96 16.02 28.09 -1.08
N ALA A 97 15.89 27.75 0.19
CA ALA A 97 16.30 26.43 0.66
C ALA A 97 15.45 25.36 -0.02
N THR A 98 16.06 24.33 -0.60
CA THR A 98 15.33 23.29 -1.36
C THR A 98 14.30 22.54 -0.52
N ARG A 99 14.51 22.40 0.79
CA ARG A 99 13.49 21.89 1.73
C ARG A 99 12.23 22.76 1.78
N LYS A 100 12.38 24.09 1.71
CA LYS A 100 11.25 25.01 1.69
C LYS A 100 10.54 24.90 0.34
N ALA A 101 11.30 24.91 -0.76
CA ALA A 101 10.73 24.71 -2.09
C ALA A 101 9.96 23.37 -2.19
N SER A 102 10.47 22.30 -1.56
CA SER A 102 9.78 21.02 -1.46
C SER A 102 8.45 21.14 -0.71
N GLY A 103 8.40 21.88 0.41
CA GLY A 103 7.15 22.12 1.13
C GLY A 103 6.15 22.94 0.31
N ASP A 104 6.62 24.00 -0.35
CA ASP A 104 5.79 24.82 -1.24
C ASP A 104 5.18 23.98 -2.38
N VAL A 105 5.96 23.05 -2.95
CA VAL A 105 5.47 22.08 -3.96
C VAL A 105 4.46 21.10 -3.37
N LEU A 106 4.71 20.52 -2.19
CA LEU A 106 3.78 19.59 -1.54
C LEU A 106 2.44 20.26 -1.25
N THR A 107 2.46 21.46 -0.66
CA THR A 107 1.26 22.26 -0.41
C THR A 107 0.50 22.57 -1.69
N ALA A 108 1.19 22.94 -2.78
CA ALA A 108 0.54 23.26 -4.05
C ALA A 108 -0.10 22.04 -4.72
N LEU A 109 0.46 20.85 -4.51
CA LEU A 109 -0.05 19.59 -5.08
C LEU A 109 -1.17 18.96 -4.26
N ALA A 110 -1.23 19.21 -2.95
CA ALA A 110 -2.24 18.64 -2.05
C ALA A 110 -3.70 18.74 -2.56
N PRO A 111 -4.20 19.92 -3.00
CA PRO A 111 -5.59 20.03 -3.44
C PRO A 111 -5.89 19.37 -4.79
N VAL A 112 -4.86 19.08 -5.61
CA VAL A 112 -5.03 18.52 -6.97
C VAL A 112 -4.67 17.04 -7.07
N LEU A 113 -3.87 16.51 -6.13
CA LEU A 113 -3.49 15.10 -6.06
C LEU A 113 -4.07 14.46 -4.77
N PRO A 114 -5.34 14.03 -4.76
CA PRO A 114 -5.96 13.44 -3.57
C PRO A 114 -5.31 12.12 -3.11
N GLU A 115 -4.48 11.50 -3.94
CA GLU A 115 -3.64 10.35 -3.59
C GLU A 115 -2.32 10.71 -2.89
N LEU A 116 -1.95 12.00 -2.82
CA LEU A 116 -0.75 12.48 -2.16
C LEU A 116 -0.99 12.55 -0.65
N TRP A 117 -0.20 11.80 0.11
CA TRP A 117 -0.19 11.82 1.55
C TRP A 117 1.21 11.45 2.04
N GLY A 118 1.51 11.82 3.27
CA GLY A 118 2.81 11.57 3.86
C GLY A 118 3.00 12.38 5.13
N GLY A 119 4.24 12.43 5.60
CA GLY A 119 4.59 13.20 6.77
C GLY A 119 6.07 13.05 7.09
N SER A 120 6.41 13.27 8.36
CA SER A 120 7.77 13.15 8.86
C SER A 120 7.80 12.45 10.20
N ALA A 121 8.88 11.73 10.48
CA ALA A 121 9.17 11.21 11.81
C ALA A 121 9.69 12.35 12.70
N ASP A 122 8.78 13.02 13.44
CA ASP A 122 9.05 14.09 14.43
C ASP A 122 9.80 15.34 13.91
N LEU A 123 9.92 15.47 12.59
CA LEU A 123 10.72 16.51 11.93
C LEU A 123 9.92 17.32 10.90
N ALA A 124 8.59 17.37 11.02
CA ALA A 124 7.70 17.98 10.01
C ALA A 124 8.08 19.43 9.69
N GLY A 125 8.35 20.27 10.70
CA GLY A 125 8.81 21.65 10.50
C GLY A 125 10.25 21.76 9.98
N SER A 126 11.11 20.78 10.27
CA SER A 126 12.50 20.76 9.75
C SER A 126 12.55 20.33 8.28
N ASN A 127 11.66 19.41 7.90
CA ASN A 127 11.59 18.81 6.56
C ASN A 127 10.60 19.55 5.63
N ASN A 128 9.69 20.37 6.18
CA ASN A 128 8.59 21.03 5.47
C ASN A 128 7.70 20.03 4.72
N THR A 129 7.23 18.99 5.41
CA THR A 129 6.40 17.92 4.81
C THR A 129 4.91 18.06 5.08
N THR A 130 4.51 18.89 6.05
CA THR A 130 3.09 19.17 6.31
C THR A 130 2.56 20.03 5.18
N MET A 131 1.56 19.52 4.46
CA MET A 131 0.85 20.26 3.42
C MET A 131 -0.08 21.25 4.12
N GLU A 132 0.04 22.53 3.80
CA GLU A 132 -0.73 23.60 4.45
C GLU A 132 -2.23 23.44 4.13
N GLY A 133 -3.07 23.60 5.14
CA GLY A 133 -4.52 23.40 5.09
C GLY A 133 -4.97 21.94 5.23
N GLU A 134 -4.05 20.96 5.24
CA GLU A 134 -4.40 19.53 5.30
C GLU A 134 -4.35 18.98 6.74
N PRO A 135 -5.40 18.25 7.18
CA PRO A 135 -5.43 17.70 8.53
C PRO A 135 -4.44 16.53 8.71
N SER A 136 -4.06 16.25 9.95
CA SER A 136 -3.29 15.05 10.28
C SER A 136 -4.14 13.79 10.12
N PHE A 137 -3.52 12.67 9.74
CA PHE A 137 -4.20 11.37 9.78
C PHE A 137 -4.22 10.80 11.21
N VAL A 138 -5.10 11.34 12.05
CA VAL A 138 -5.29 10.96 13.46
C VAL A 138 -6.78 10.99 13.84
N PRO A 139 -7.20 10.34 14.95
CA PRO A 139 -8.55 10.52 15.47
C PRO A 139 -8.89 12.01 15.63
N GLU A 140 -10.13 12.40 15.37
CA GLU A 140 -10.57 13.80 15.44
C GLU A 140 -10.22 14.46 16.78
N SER A 141 -10.35 13.72 17.89
CA SER A 141 -9.99 14.17 19.25
C SER A 141 -8.50 14.39 19.49
N LYS A 142 -7.64 14.05 18.52
CA LYS A 142 -6.18 14.19 18.57
C LYS A 142 -5.66 15.17 17.51
N GLN A 143 -6.54 15.81 16.75
CA GLN A 143 -6.16 16.84 15.79
C GLN A 143 -5.59 18.05 16.53
N THR A 144 -4.49 18.59 16.02
CA THR A 144 -3.97 19.90 16.39
C THR A 144 -4.72 20.98 15.61
N GLY A 145 -4.84 22.19 16.15
CA GLY A 145 -5.48 23.32 15.45
C GLY A 145 -4.60 23.99 14.39
N GLU A 146 -3.42 23.43 14.12
CA GLU A 146 -2.51 23.86 13.06
C GLU A 146 -2.57 22.84 11.92
N PHE A 147 -3.15 23.26 10.80
CA PHE A 147 -3.12 22.62 9.49
C PHE A 147 -3.04 23.72 8.44
#